data_AF-A0A9W7KS73-F1
#
_entry.id   AF-A0A9W7KS73-F1
#
_cell.length_a   1.000
_cell.length_b   1.000
_cell.length_c   1.000
_cell.angle_alpha   90.00
_cell.angle_beta   90.00
_cell.angle_gamma   90.00
#
_symmetry.space_group_name_H-M   'P 1'
#
loop_
_entity.id
_entity.type
_entity.pdbx_description
1 polymer ?
#
loop_
_entity_poly.entity_id
_entity_poly.type
_entity_poly.pdbx_seq_one_letter_code
_entity_poly.pdbx_strand_id
1 'polypeptide(L)'
;MAPSVKRGPVTQAERDDLRRERNRAHARKTRERKKMRLEALTIEFEILKSQGSNLRQQVRAKQTASILLNLSGVDGGVDDDNLEVQQLLRETRASTPEVFVPGTGAKIDEEESDDEGGGKRARRNASMSQEMRRERNKMHAKATRERKKAYLDAMEKAIAIVNDENSRLSTMLGNAQAPSIMTIMTSMKADKSLVQEMEIEDEEGESSGSEGVAPQKKFSQSRCVGSSAVSEDGSGEVSSSSSEDHNDQDSTSGEQGSVAQNPANPTDLNSPGMHGMITPSVSGSGGSGNESLSDDESEDM
;
A
#
# COMPACT_ATOMS: atom_id res chain seq x y z
N MET A 1 -48.64 26.33 -19.26
CA MET A 1 -47.45 27.09 -18.81
C MET A 1 -47.59 27.32 -17.32
N ALA A 2 -46.71 26.74 -16.49
CA ALA A 2 -46.77 26.96 -15.05
C ALA A 2 -46.23 28.36 -14.72
N PRO A 3 -46.90 29.15 -13.85
CA PRO A 3 -46.42 30.46 -13.45
C PRO A 3 -45.09 30.33 -12.71
N SER A 4 -44.07 31.06 -13.15
CA SER A 4 -42.78 31.09 -12.46
C SER A 4 -42.95 31.84 -11.13
N VAL A 5 -42.85 31.10 -10.03
CA VAL A 5 -42.87 31.68 -8.69
C VAL A 5 -41.60 32.50 -8.51
N LYS A 6 -41.73 33.83 -8.49
CA LYS A 6 -40.63 34.75 -8.20
C LYS A 6 -40.19 34.53 -6.75
N ARG A 7 -39.05 33.87 -6.56
CA ARG A 7 -38.43 33.74 -5.23
C ARG A 7 -38.05 35.14 -4.74
N GLY A 8 -38.47 35.49 -3.53
CA GLY A 8 -38.11 36.76 -2.90
C GLY A 8 -36.60 36.92 -2.68
N PRO A 9 -36.12 38.14 -2.41
CA PRO A 9 -34.70 38.38 -2.13
C PRO A 9 -34.26 37.62 -0.87
N VAL A 10 -33.23 36.78 -1.01
CA VAL A 10 -32.63 36.00 0.10
C VAL A 10 -32.09 36.95 1.17
N THR A 11 -32.49 36.71 2.43
CA THR A 11 -32.09 37.54 3.57
C THR A 11 -30.60 37.36 3.89
N GLN A 12 -29.99 38.31 4.62
CA GLN A 12 -28.57 38.22 4.96
C GLN A 12 -28.25 37.00 5.84
N ALA A 13 -29.13 36.69 6.81
CA ALA A 13 -28.99 35.52 7.67
C ALA A 13 -28.99 34.21 6.86
N GLU A 14 -29.92 34.07 5.90
CA GLU A 14 -29.97 32.92 4.99
C GLU A 14 -28.67 32.78 4.18
N ARG A 15 -28.10 33.89 3.70
CA ARG A 15 -26.81 33.87 2.97
C ARG A 15 -25.67 33.37 3.86
N ASP A 16 -25.61 33.81 5.11
CA ASP A 16 -24.58 33.40 6.05
C ASP A 16 -24.71 31.91 6.41
N ASP A 17 -25.93 31.41 6.57
CA ASP A 17 -26.19 29.99 6.82
C ASP A 17 -25.85 29.11 5.60
N LEU A 18 -26.21 29.54 4.39
CA LEU A 18 -25.78 28.87 3.16
C LEU A 18 -24.25 28.87 3.01
N ARG A 19 -23.57 29.95 3.39
CA ARG A 19 -22.10 30.03 3.36
C ARG A 19 -21.47 29.07 4.35
N ARG A 20 -22.01 28.96 5.57
CA ARG A 20 -21.58 28.00 6.59
C ARG A 20 -21.81 26.56 6.11
N GLU A 21 -22.97 26.27 5.53
CA GLU A 21 -23.27 24.94 4.99
C GLU A 21 -22.33 24.58 3.84
N ARG A 22 -22.10 25.49 2.90
CA ARG A 22 -21.11 25.30 1.83
C ARG A 22 -19.71 25.02 2.38
N ASN A 23 -19.31 25.73 3.43
CA ASN A 23 -18.02 25.52 4.07
C ASN A 23 -17.94 24.13 4.75
N ARG A 24 -18.99 23.72 5.47
CA ARG A 24 -19.09 22.37 6.06
C ARG A 24 -19.00 21.29 5.00
N ALA A 25 -19.76 21.42 3.92
CA ALA A 25 -19.73 20.48 2.78
C ALA A 25 -18.33 20.42 2.14
N HIS A 26 -17.69 21.57 1.90
CA HIS A 26 -16.34 21.61 1.34
C HIS A 26 -15.30 20.97 2.26
N ALA A 27 -15.41 21.21 3.58
CA ALA A 27 -14.54 20.60 4.58
C ALA A 27 -14.71 19.08 4.62
N ARG A 28 -15.95 18.57 4.59
CA ARG A 28 -16.25 17.13 4.50
C ARG A 28 -15.63 16.52 3.24
N LYS A 29 -15.92 17.09 2.07
CA LYS A 29 -15.37 16.63 0.78
C LYS A 29 -13.83 16.63 0.76
N THR A 30 -13.19 17.63 1.38
CA THR A 30 -11.73 17.70 1.47
C THR A 30 -11.17 16.61 2.39
N ARG A 31 -11.82 16.34 3.52
CA ARG A 31 -11.43 15.25 4.43
C ARG A 31 -11.57 13.89 3.74
N GLU A 32 -12.68 13.68 3.04
CA GLU A 32 -12.97 12.48 2.27
C GLU A 32 -11.93 12.24 1.17
N ARG A 33 -11.60 13.25 0.34
CA ARG A 33 -10.53 13.13 -0.67
C ARG A 33 -9.18 12.74 -0.06
N LYS A 34 -8.83 13.32 1.09
CA LYS A 34 -7.57 12.98 1.79
C LYS A 34 -7.60 11.56 2.34
N LYS A 35 -8.74 11.13 2.88
CA LYS A 35 -8.95 9.75 3.34
C LYS A 35 -8.78 8.77 2.18
N MET A 36 -9.47 9.00 1.06
CA MET A 36 -9.34 8.16 -0.13
C MET A 36 -7.91 8.11 -0.67
N ARG A 37 -7.18 9.25 -0.71
CA ARG A 37 -5.77 9.26 -1.14
C ARG A 37 -4.90 8.40 -0.22
N LEU A 38 -5.10 8.49 1.09
CA LEU A 38 -4.34 7.69 2.05
C LEU A 38 -4.67 6.20 1.87
N GLU A 39 -5.94 5.83 1.76
CA GLU A 39 -6.37 4.45 1.50
C GLU A 39 -5.78 3.90 0.20
N ALA A 40 -5.77 4.70 -0.88
CA ALA A 40 -5.16 4.31 -2.15
C ALA A 40 -3.66 4.03 -2.03
N LEU A 41 -2.90 4.90 -1.34
CA LEU A 41 -1.47 4.69 -1.09
C LEU A 41 -1.23 3.43 -0.23
N THR A 42 -2.05 3.19 0.79
CA THR A 42 -1.94 1.98 1.62
C THR A 42 -2.15 0.70 0.78
N ILE A 43 -3.20 0.67 -0.04
CA ILE A 43 -3.49 -0.49 -0.91
C ILE A 43 -2.33 -0.71 -1.91
N GLU A 44 -1.84 0.36 -2.55
CA GLU A 44 -0.71 0.28 -3.47
C GLU A 44 0.54 -0.28 -2.78
N PHE A 45 0.87 0.23 -1.60
CA PHE A 45 2.00 -0.26 -0.82
C PHE A 45 1.87 -1.75 -0.47
N GLU A 46 0.68 -2.22 -0.06
CA GLU A 46 0.43 -3.63 0.23
C GLU A 46 0.59 -4.52 -1.01
N ILE A 47 0.05 -4.09 -2.15
CA ILE A 47 0.21 -4.79 -3.43
C ILE A 47 1.70 -4.91 -3.78
N LEU A 48 2.44 -3.81 -3.77
CA LEU A 48 3.87 -3.80 -4.10
C LEU A 48 4.70 -4.63 -3.13
N LYS A 49 4.37 -4.60 -1.83
CA LYS A 49 5.01 -5.43 -0.82
C LYS A 49 4.79 -6.92 -1.09
N SER A 50 3.56 -7.31 -1.47
CA SER A 50 3.24 -8.70 -1.82
C SER A 50 3.99 -9.16 -3.08
N GLN A 51 4.07 -8.28 -4.10
CA GLN A 51 4.83 -8.53 -5.32
C GLN A 51 6.32 -8.71 -5.01
N GLY A 52 6.93 -7.84 -4.21
CA GLY A 52 8.32 -7.97 -3.81
C GLY A 52 8.60 -9.26 -3.04
N SER A 53 7.67 -9.68 -2.17
CA SER A 53 7.75 -10.97 -1.48
C SER A 53 7.81 -12.14 -2.47
N ASN A 54 6.92 -12.13 -3.47
CA ASN A 54 6.85 -13.14 -4.52
C ASN A 54 8.14 -13.15 -5.37
N LEU A 55 8.59 -11.98 -5.84
CA LEU A 55 9.82 -11.85 -6.63
C LEU A 55 11.05 -12.37 -5.86
N ARG A 56 11.19 -12.02 -4.58
CA ARG A 56 12.27 -12.55 -3.73
C ARG A 56 12.21 -14.07 -3.59
N GLN A 57 11.01 -14.65 -3.48
CA GLN A 57 10.84 -16.10 -3.44
C GLN A 57 11.30 -16.74 -4.75
N GLN A 58 10.92 -16.17 -5.90
CA GLN A 58 11.35 -16.65 -7.22
C GLN A 58 12.87 -16.58 -7.39
N VAL A 59 13.50 -15.47 -7.01
CA VAL A 59 14.96 -15.30 -7.07
C VAL A 59 15.66 -16.37 -6.22
N ARG A 60 15.21 -16.59 -4.98
CA ARG A 60 15.76 -17.65 -4.11
C ARG A 60 15.57 -19.05 -4.69
N ALA A 61 14.41 -19.32 -5.30
CA ALA A 61 14.14 -20.61 -5.93
C ALA A 61 15.10 -20.85 -7.11
N LYS A 62 15.31 -19.83 -7.97
CA LYS A 62 16.28 -19.91 -9.07
C LYS A 62 17.72 -20.11 -8.57
N GLN A 63 18.15 -19.35 -7.56
CA GLN A 63 19.49 -19.53 -6.96
C GLN A 63 19.67 -20.94 -6.40
N THR A 64 18.66 -21.46 -5.70
CA THR A 64 18.69 -22.81 -5.16
C THR A 64 18.82 -23.84 -6.27
N ALA A 65 18.05 -23.70 -7.36
CA ALA A 65 18.14 -24.57 -8.52
C ALA A 65 19.53 -24.53 -9.19
N SER A 66 20.12 -23.34 -9.34
CA SER A 66 21.49 -23.18 -9.86
C SER A 66 22.52 -23.90 -8.98
N ILE A 67 22.45 -23.75 -7.65
CA ILE A 67 23.33 -24.48 -6.73
C ILE A 67 23.17 -26.00 -6.88
N LEU A 68 21.93 -26.50 -6.97
CA LEU A 68 21.66 -27.93 -7.12
C LEU A 68 22.19 -28.48 -8.46
N LEU A 69 22.10 -27.70 -9.55
CA LEU A 69 22.68 -28.06 -10.83
C LEU A 69 24.21 -28.14 -10.74
N ASN A 70 24.86 -27.15 -10.11
CA ASN A 70 26.31 -27.15 -9.92
C ASN A 70 26.77 -28.34 -9.05
N LEU A 71 26.00 -28.71 -8.03
CA LEU A 71 26.29 -29.90 -7.20
C LEU A 71 26.09 -31.22 -7.95
N SER A 72 25.30 -31.24 -9.02
CA SER A 72 25.08 -32.45 -9.83
C SER A 72 26.23 -32.80 -10.77
N GLY A 73 27.30 -31.99 -10.79
CA GLY A 73 28.47 -32.22 -11.66
C GLY A 73 28.17 -31.95 -13.13
N VAL A 74 27.05 -31.30 -13.44
CA VAL A 74 26.88 -30.62 -14.72
C VAL A 74 27.80 -29.41 -14.62
N ASP A 75 28.97 -29.49 -15.27
CA ASP A 75 30.01 -28.46 -15.32
C ASP A 75 29.52 -27.17 -16.03
N GLY A 76 28.45 -26.58 -15.51
CA GLY A 76 28.08 -25.20 -15.77
C GLY A 76 28.98 -24.34 -14.92
N GLY A 77 29.79 -23.50 -15.57
CA GLY A 77 30.70 -22.58 -14.90
C GLY A 77 30.03 -21.85 -13.74
N VAL A 78 30.77 -21.70 -12.64
CA VAL A 78 30.29 -20.94 -11.49
C VAL A 78 30.20 -19.48 -11.91
N ASP A 79 29.00 -19.05 -12.31
CA ASP A 79 28.76 -17.68 -12.77
C ASP A 79 28.92 -16.70 -11.60
N ASP A 80 29.82 -15.72 -11.75
CA ASP A 80 30.05 -14.61 -10.82
C ASP A 80 28.74 -13.85 -10.45
N ASP A 81 27.72 -13.96 -11.30
CA ASP A 81 26.38 -13.40 -11.14
C ASP A 81 25.69 -13.81 -9.82
N ASN A 82 26.04 -14.97 -9.26
CA ASN A 82 25.40 -15.45 -8.02
C ASN A 82 25.82 -14.61 -6.78
N LEU A 83 27.00 -13.99 -6.79
CA LEU A 83 27.48 -13.18 -5.67
C LEU A 83 26.71 -11.85 -5.57
N GLU A 84 26.44 -11.20 -6.70
CA GLU A 84 25.68 -9.97 -6.78
C GLU A 84 24.25 -10.18 -6.26
N VAL A 85 23.61 -11.29 -6.66
CA VAL A 85 22.25 -11.63 -6.21
C VAL A 85 22.18 -11.81 -4.69
N GLN A 86 23.20 -12.42 -4.08
CA GLN A 86 23.27 -12.57 -2.62
C GLN A 86 23.44 -11.24 -1.89
N GLN A 87 24.23 -10.31 -2.42
CA GLN A 87 24.39 -8.98 -1.81
C GLN A 87 23.07 -8.21 -1.85
N LEU A 88 22.38 -8.23 -2.99
CA LEU A 88 21.08 -7.56 -3.13
C LEU A 88 20.01 -8.17 -2.19
N LEU A 89 19.95 -9.50 -2.05
CA LEU A 89 19.03 -10.18 -1.13
C LEU A 89 19.27 -9.82 0.35
N ARG A 90 20.52 -9.46 0.72
CA ARG A 90 20.86 -8.97 2.05
C ARG A 90 20.47 -7.51 2.22
N GLU A 91 20.79 -6.68 1.24
CA GLU A 91 20.47 -5.25 1.24
C GLU A 91 18.95 -5.01 1.29
N THR A 92 18.18 -5.77 0.51
CA THR A 92 16.72 -5.69 0.46
C THR A 92 16.04 -6.02 1.79
N ARG A 93 16.61 -6.90 2.61
CA ARG A 93 16.11 -7.17 3.97
C ARG A 93 16.32 -5.99 4.93
N ALA A 94 17.37 -5.20 4.72
CA ALA A 94 17.67 -4.03 5.54
C ALA A 94 16.98 -2.75 5.03
N SER A 95 16.65 -2.73 3.73
CA SER A 95 16.18 -1.53 3.02
C SER A 95 14.69 -1.27 3.15
N THR A 96 13.84 -2.21 3.57
CA THR A 96 12.43 -1.88 3.77
C THR A 96 12.35 -0.94 4.97
N PRO A 97 12.09 0.37 4.78
CA PRO A 97 11.91 1.24 5.92
C PRO A 97 10.76 0.63 6.72
N GLU A 98 10.96 0.43 8.03
CA GLU A 98 9.81 0.32 8.92
C GLU A 98 9.08 1.64 8.78
N VAL A 99 8.13 1.68 7.84
CA VAL A 99 7.25 2.83 7.73
C VAL A 99 6.44 2.76 9.00
N PHE A 100 6.81 3.63 9.94
CA PHE A 100 6.10 3.79 11.18
C PHE A 100 4.63 3.98 10.83
N VAL A 101 3.80 2.95 11.07
CA VAL A 101 2.36 3.01 10.90
C VAL A 101 1.83 3.61 12.19
N PRO A 102 1.47 4.91 12.23
CA PRO A 102 0.94 5.52 13.43
C PRO A 102 -0.42 4.89 13.73
N GLY A 103 -0.45 3.96 14.69
CA GLY A 103 -1.68 3.29 15.10
C GLY A 103 -1.50 1.88 15.66
N THR A 104 -0.33 1.24 15.51
CA THR A 104 -0.15 -0.17 15.91
C THR A 104 0.47 -0.39 17.30
N GLY A 105 0.82 0.63 18.09
CA GLY A 105 1.36 0.32 19.42
C GLY A 105 1.77 1.46 20.34
N ALA A 106 1.99 2.67 19.84
CA ALA A 106 2.23 3.81 20.71
C ALA A 106 0.88 4.39 21.16
N LYS A 107 0.32 3.83 22.24
CA LYS A 107 -0.56 4.60 23.12
C LYS A 107 0.27 5.82 23.50
N ILE A 108 -0.05 6.96 22.89
CA ILE A 108 0.42 8.23 23.43
C ILE A 108 -0.29 8.27 24.76
N ASP A 109 0.45 8.03 25.84
CA ASP A 109 -0.04 8.24 27.19
C ASP A 109 -0.50 9.71 27.22
N GLU A 110 -1.80 9.89 27.06
CA GLU A 110 -2.47 11.13 27.38
C GLU A 110 -2.31 11.22 28.89
N GLU A 111 -1.19 11.80 29.33
CA GLU A 111 -0.98 12.14 30.72
C GLU A 111 -2.13 13.07 31.13
N GLU A 112 -3.11 12.44 31.75
CA GLU A 112 -4.26 13.00 32.41
C GLU A 112 -3.73 13.87 33.56
N SER A 113 -3.47 15.14 33.25
CA SER A 113 -3.04 16.10 34.25
C SER A 113 -4.27 16.51 35.08
N ASP A 114 -4.46 15.84 36.22
CA ASP A 114 -5.42 16.21 37.27
C ASP A 114 -5.05 17.56 37.89
N ASP A 115 -5.48 18.65 37.26
CA ASP A 115 -5.31 20.02 37.78
C ASP A 115 -6.48 20.38 38.72
N GLU A 116 -6.55 19.70 39.87
CA GLU A 116 -7.39 20.09 41.01
C GLU A 116 -6.76 21.27 41.77
N GLY A 117 -7.00 22.52 41.31
CA GLY A 117 -6.80 23.67 42.21
C GLY A 117 -6.57 25.02 41.55
N GLY A 118 -7.65 25.76 41.21
CA GLY A 118 -7.45 27.07 40.57
C GLY A 118 -8.57 28.10 40.62
N GLY A 119 -9.53 28.01 41.55
CA GLY A 119 -10.80 28.77 41.50
C GLY A 119 -10.76 30.30 41.59
N LYS A 120 -9.61 30.99 41.76
CA LYS A 120 -9.60 32.45 42.02
C LYS A 120 -8.65 33.30 41.18
N ARG A 121 -7.74 32.72 40.38
CA ARG A 121 -6.89 33.48 39.42
C ARG A 121 -7.50 33.60 37.99
N ALA A 122 -8.62 32.92 37.73
CA ALA A 122 -9.20 32.74 36.39
C ALA A 122 -9.77 34.00 35.71
N ARG A 123 -10.05 35.09 36.43
CA ARG A 123 -10.84 36.21 35.86
C ARG A 123 -10.02 37.36 35.25
N ARG A 124 -8.80 37.65 35.72
CA ARG A 124 -7.96 38.73 35.13
C ARG A 124 -7.05 38.26 34.00
N ASN A 125 -6.76 36.96 33.93
CA ASN A 125 -6.07 36.37 32.78
C ASN A 125 -7.03 35.83 31.71
N ALA A 126 -8.35 36.10 31.77
CA ALA A 126 -9.31 35.51 30.84
C ALA A 126 -9.09 35.94 29.38
N SER A 127 -8.69 37.19 29.13
CA SER A 127 -8.38 37.70 27.78
C SER A 127 -7.04 37.18 27.26
N MET A 128 -5.97 37.30 28.05
CA MET A 128 -4.65 36.75 27.74
C MET A 128 -4.70 35.21 27.60
N SER A 129 -5.55 34.53 28.39
CA SER A 129 -5.79 33.10 28.27
C SER A 129 -6.60 32.75 27.02
N GLN A 130 -7.57 33.59 26.61
CA GLN A 130 -8.31 33.34 25.37
C GLN A 130 -7.41 33.47 24.15
N GLU A 131 -6.53 34.48 24.12
CA GLU A 131 -5.52 34.63 23.08
C GLU A 131 -4.56 33.43 23.05
N MET A 132 -3.99 33.06 24.20
CA MET A 132 -3.13 31.86 24.31
C MET A 132 -3.86 30.57 23.90
N ARG A 133 -5.16 30.42 24.20
CA ARG A 133 -5.96 29.27 23.75
C ARG A 133 -6.12 29.26 22.24
N ARG A 134 -6.40 30.41 21.62
CA ARG A 134 -6.49 30.54 20.15
C ARG A 134 -5.15 30.24 19.50
N GLU A 135 -4.06 30.76 20.06
CA GLU A 135 -2.71 30.52 19.58
C GLU A 135 -2.30 29.05 19.73
N ARG A 136 -2.53 28.43 20.89
CA ARG A 136 -2.30 27.00 21.11
C ARG A 136 -3.12 26.14 20.14
N ASN A 137 -4.39 26.47 19.93
CA ASN A 137 -5.23 25.77 18.96
C ASN A 137 -4.70 25.92 17.53
N LYS A 138 -4.25 27.12 17.16
CA LYS A 138 -3.61 27.40 15.86
C LYS A 138 -2.31 26.58 15.70
N MET A 139 -1.45 26.57 16.71
CA MET A 139 -0.21 25.80 16.72
C MET A 139 -0.47 24.30 16.64
N HIS A 140 -1.40 23.78 17.43
CA HIS A 140 -1.81 22.38 17.38
C HIS A 140 -2.36 22.01 16.00
N ALA A 141 -3.29 22.80 15.45
CA ALA A 141 -3.85 22.57 14.13
C ALA A 141 -2.78 22.60 13.02
N LYS A 142 -1.76 23.46 13.14
CA LYS A 142 -0.60 23.50 12.24
C LYS A 142 0.24 22.23 12.38
N ALA A 143 0.64 21.86 13.59
CA ALA A 143 1.43 20.66 13.86
C ALA A 143 0.72 19.37 13.41
N THR A 144 -0.61 19.25 13.61
CA THR A 144 -1.39 18.11 13.11
C THR A 144 -1.39 18.05 11.58
N ARG A 145 -1.46 19.20 10.89
CA ARG A 145 -1.41 19.25 9.42
C ARG A 145 -0.04 18.84 8.90
N GLU A 146 1.03 19.34 9.52
CA GLU A 146 2.41 19.00 9.17
C GLU A 146 2.70 17.52 9.40
N ARG A 147 2.29 16.96 10.55
CA ARG A 147 2.41 15.52 10.83
C ARG A 147 1.70 14.66 9.78
N LYS A 148 0.47 15.04 9.41
CA LYS A 148 -0.29 14.34 8.34
C LYS A 148 0.36 14.47 6.97
N LYS A 149 0.94 15.63 6.66
CA LYS A 149 1.67 15.85 5.41
C LYS A 149 2.92 14.98 5.37
N ALA A 150 3.74 15.03 6.42
CA ALA A 150 4.94 14.22 6.54
C ALA A 150 4.65 12.71 6.43
N TYR A 151 3.53 12.25 6.99
CA TYR A 151 3.09 10.86 6.84
C TYR A 151 2.78 10.48 5.39
N LEU A 152 2.02 11.32 4.65
CA LEU A 152 1.74 11.07 3.25
C LEU A 152 3.02 11.08 2.40
N ASP A 153 3.89 12.07 2.64
CA ASP A 153 5.19 12.18 1.95
C ASP A 153 6.08 10.95 2.24
N ALA A 154 6.04 10.42 3.47
CA ALA A 154 6.77 9.21 3.86
C ALA A 154 6.21 7.94 3.19
N MET A 155 4.88 7.81 3.08
CA MET A 155 4.24 6.70 2.36
C MET A 155 4.58 6.72 0.87
N GLU A 156 4.57 7.88 0.23
CA GLU A 156 4.95 8.04 -1.18
C GLU A 156 6.42 7.64 -1.41
N LYS A 157 7.33 8.06 -0.52
CA LYS A 157 8.73 7.63 -0.56
C LYS A 157 8.88 6.12 -0.37
N ALA A 158 8.12 5.52 0.54
CA ALA A 158 8.16 4.08 0.77
C ALA A 158 7.69 3.29 -0.45
N ILE A 159 6.62 3.74 -1.11
CA ILE A 159 6.14 3.17 -2.38
C ILE A 159 7.22 3.26 -3.45
N ALA A 160 7.88 4.42 -3.59
CA ALA A 160 8.98 4.59 -4.56
C ALA A 160 10.12 3.60 -4.31
N ILE A 161 10.56 3.45 -3.05
CA ILE A 161 11.62 2.50 -2.67
C ILE A 161 11.22 1.05 -3.01
N VAL A 162 10.00 0.63 -2.65
CA VAL A 162 9.53 -0.75 -2.92
C VAL A 162 9.35 -0.99 -4.43
N ASN A 163 8.91 0.02 -5.20
CA ASN A 163 8.82 -0.07 -6.65
C ASN A 163 10.18 -0.23 -7.32
N ASP A 164 11.18 0.55 -6.88
CA ASP A 164 12.54 0.45 -7.38
C ASP A 164 13.14 -0.93 -7.07
N GLU A 165 12.90 -1.45 -5.86
CA GLU A 165 13.30 -2.81 -5.48
C GLU A 165 12.64 -3.87 -6.37
N ASN A 166 11.33 -3.79 -6.56
CA ASN A 166 10.58 -4.73 -7.40
C ASN A 166 11.08 -4.70 -8.85
N SER A 167 11.44 -3.53 -9.35
CA SER A 167 12.00 -3.35 -10.68
C SER A 167 13.37 -4.03 -10.79
N ARG A 168 14.28 -3.85 -9.81
CA ARG A 168 15.57 -4.55 -9.76
C ARG A 168 15.40 -6.07 -9.72
N LEU A 169 14.54 -6.58 -8.85
CA LEU A 169 14.26 -8.03 -8.75
C LEU A 169 13.68 -8.59 -10.05
N SER A 170 12.81 -7.83 -10.71
CA SER A 170 12.22 -8.21 -12.00
C SER A 170 13.29 -8.26 -13.10
N THR A 171 14.18 -7.28 -13.17
CA THR A 171 15.33 -7.27 -14.10
C THR A 171 16.22 -8.49 -13.90
N MET A 172 16.51 -8.88 -12.65
CA MET A 172 17.31 -10.08 -12.38
C MET A 172 16.61 -11.35 -12.84
N LEU A 173 15.30 -11.47 -12.61
CA LEU A 173 14.53 -12.61 -13.09
C LEU A 173 14.45 -12.66 -14.62
N GLY A 174 14.39 -11.50 -15.28
CA GLY A 174 14.33 -11.34 -16.73
C GLY A 174 15.67 -11.60 -17.42
N ASN A 175 16.78 -11.08 -16.89
CA ASN A 175 18.13 -11.37 -17.39
C ASN A 175 18.46 -12.86 -17.20
N ALA A 176 17.97 -13.47 -16.12
CA ALA A 176 18.05 -14.90 -15.88
C ALA A 176 16.89 -15.69 -16.52
N GLN A 177 16.22 -15.15 -17.55
CA GLN A 177 15.34 -15.97 -18.37
C GLN A 177 16.24 -16.99 -19.05
N ALA A 178 16.13 -18.24 -18.57
CA ALA A 178 16.98 -19.34 -18.96
C ALA A 178 17.13 -19.36 -20.49
N PRO A 179 18.33 -19.67 -21.02
CA PRO A 179 18.50 -19.91 -22.43
C PRO A 179 17.34 -20.81 -22.86
N SER A 180 16.54 -20.32 -23.82
CA SER A 180 15.34 -21.01 -24.27
C SER A 180 15.67 -22.49 -24.45
N ILE A 181 14.73 -23.39 -24.20
CA ILE A 181 14.94 -24.82 -24.53
C ILE A 181 15.50 -24.96 -25.95
N MET A 182 15.15 -24.05 -26.86
CA MET A 182 15.78 -23.92 -28.16
C MET A 182 17.30 -23.67 -28.11
N THR A 183 17.76 -22.70 -27.32
CA THR A 183 19.18 -22.39 -27.10
C THR A 183 19.95 -23.59 -26.51
N ILE A 184 19.35 -24.30 -25.54
CA ILE A 184 19.94 -25.53 -24.97
C ILE A 184 19.99 -26.65 -26.03
N MET A 185 18.93 -26.83 -26.82
CA MET A 185 18.92 -27.84 -27.88
C MET A 185 19.91 -27.50 -29.01
N THR A 186 20.15 -26.22 -29.31
CA THR A 186 21.15 -25.82 -30.31
C THR A 186 22.58 -26.02 -29.82
N SER A 187 22.89 -25.74 -28.55
CA SER A 187 24.23 -26.02 -28.01
C SER A 187 24.51 -27.53 -27.97
N MET A 188 23.53 -28.33 -27.55
CA MET A 188 23.67 -29.80 -27.57
C MET A 188 23.81 -30.39 -28.98
N LYS A 189 23.30 -29.73 -30.03
CA LYS A 189 23.51 -30.15 -31.43
C LYS A 189 24.90 -29.78 -31.93
N ALA A 190 25.45 -28.64 -31.52
CA ALA A 190 26.80 -28.23 -31.89
C ALA A 190 27.85 -29.21 -31.34
N ASP A 191 27.71 -29.62 -30.07
CA ASP A 191 28.65 -30.58 -29.47
C ASP A 191 28.56 -31.98 -30.10
N LYS A 192 27.39 -32.39 -30.59
CA LYS A 192 27.24 -33.66 -31.34
C LYS A 192 27.92 -33.65 -32.71
N SER A 193 28.04 -32.49 -33.37
CA SER A 193 28.79 -32.41 -34.63
C SER A 193 30.30 -32.53 -34.43
N LEU A 194 30.82 -32.11 -33.26
CA LEU A 194 32.25 -32.22 -32.95
C LEU A 194 32.69 -33.68 -32.71
N VAL A 195 31.78 -34.54 -32.26
CA VAL A 195 32.04 -35.97 -32.06
C VAL A 195 32.06 -36.74 -33.39
N GLN A 196 31.52 -36.19 -34.47
CA GLN A 196 31.37 -36.90 -35.75
C GLN A 196 32.60 -36.79 -36.69
N GLU A 197 33.62 -35.98 -36.36
CA GLU A 197 34.90 -35.94 -37.09
C GLU A 197 35.99 -36.86 -36.50
N MET A 198 35.67 -37.65 -35.48
CA MET A 198 36.52 -38.72 -34.96
C MET A 198 36.07 -40.09 -35.49
N GLU A 199 35.83 -40.20 -36.80
CA GLU A 199 35.89 -41.50 -37.48
C GLU A 199 37.38 -41.90 -37.57
N ILE A 200 37.87 -42.48 -36.48
CA ILE A 200 39.03 -43.36 -36.50
C ILE A 200 38.55 -44.63 -37.20
N GLU A 201 39.01 -44.80 -38.44
CA GLU A 201 39.19 -46.09 -39.08
C GLU A 201 39.84 -47.02 -38.05
N ASP A 202 39.16 -48.09 -37.64
CA ASP A 202 39.79 -49.40 -37.46
C ASP A 202 38.79 -50.50 -37.06
N GLU A 203 38.85 -51.54 -37.90
CA GLU A 203 38.73 -52.97 -37.64
C GLU A 203 37.43 -53.61 -37.14
N GLU A 204 36.95 -54.49 -38.01
CA GLU A 204 35.93 -55.50 -37.77
C GLU A 204 36.33 -56.46 -36.65
N GLY A 205 35.59 -56.43 -35.55
CA GLY A 205 35.65 -57.42 -34.48
C GLY A 205 34.26 -57.98 -34.21
N GLU A 206 33.92 -59.08 -34.90
CA GLU A 206 32.77 -59.92 -34.59
C GLU A 206 32.86 -60.42 -33.14
N SER A 207 31.87 -60.12 -32.30
CA SER A 207 31.65 -60.87 -31.06
C SER A 207 30.17 -60.98 -30.77
N SER A 208 29.71 -62.22 -30.87
CA SER A 208 28.40 -62.73 -30.58
C SER A 208 28.05 -62.67 -29.09
N GLY A 209 26.75 -62.56 -28.83
CA GLY A 209 26.10 -63.19 -27.68
C GLY A 209 26.13 -62.44 -26.35
N SER A 210 24.98 -61.95 -25.92
CA SER A 210 24.24 -62.63 -24.83
C SER A 210 22.91 -61.95 -24.57
N GLU A 211 21.90 -62.79 -24.45
CA GLU A 211 20.54 -62.48 -24.04
C GLU A 211 20.47 -62.00 -22.58
N GLY A 212 19.45 -61.19 -22.30
CA GLY A 212 18.81 -61.19 -20.99
C GLY A 212 19.09 -59.96 -20.13
N VAL A 213 18.03 -59.19 -19.86
CA VAL A 213 17.33 -59.17 -18.57
C VAL A 213 16.47 -57.89 -18.52
N ALA A 214 15.16 -58.10 -18.52
CA ALA A 214 14.16 -57.05 -18.35
C ALA A 214 14.15 -56.52 -16.89
N PRO A 215 14.24 -55.21 -16.64
CA PRO A 215 14.05 -54.69 -15.29
C PRO A 215 12.56 -54.46 -15.04
N GLN A 216 11.93 -55.37 -14.27
CA GLN A 216 10.66 -55.09 -13.62
C GLN A 216 10.86 -54.04 -12.50
N LYS A 217 10.56 -52.77 -12.80
CA LYS A 217 10.42 -51.74 -11.76
C LYS A 217 9.05 -51.88 -11.09
N LYS A 218 9.06 -52.47 -9.88
CA LYS A 218 7.92 -52.46 -8.95
C LYS A 218 7.63 -51.03 -8.52
N PHE A 219 6.48 -50.51 -8.92
CA PHE A 219 5.96 -49.21 -8.51
C PHE A 219 5.29 -49.37 -7.13
N SER A 220 6.04 -49.12 -6.06
CA SER A 220 5.50 -49.05 -4.70
C SER A 220 4.82 -47.69 -4.48
N GLN A 221 3.48 -47.66 -4.55
CA GLN A 221 2.69 -46.54 -4.05
C GLN A 221 2.76 -46.51 -2.53
N SER A 222 3.72 -45.76 -1.99
CA SER A 222 3.71 -45.37 -0.58
C SER A 222 2.77 -44.20 -0.41
N ARG A 223 1.58 -44.47 0.13
CA ARG A 223 0.71 -43.47 0.73
C ARG A 223 1.27 -43.14 2.11
N CYS A 224 1.91 -41.99 2.26
CA CYS A 224 2.08 -41.36 3.56
C CYS A 224 1.15 -40.14 3.65
N VAL A 225 -0.01 -40.39 4.25
CA VAL A 225 -0.77 -39.38 4.99
C VAL A 225 0.09 -38.96 6.18
N GLY A 226 0.69 -37.77 6.10
CA GLY A 226 1.51 -37.18 7.16
C GLY A 226 0.89 -35.87 7.60
N SER A 227 -0.10 -35.96 8.47
CA SER A 227 -0.67 -34.86 9.23
C SER A 227 0.43 -34.15 10.02
N SER A 228 0.82 -32.94 9.61
CA SER A 228 1.56 -32.01 10.48
C SER A 228 0.55 -31.04 11.08
N ALA A 229 -0.06 -31.49 12.18
CA ALA A 229 -0.57 -30.57 13.19
C ALA A 229 0.67 -29.98 13.89
N VAL A 230 1.01 -28.76 13.52
CA VAL A 230 1.94 -27.93 14.31
C VAL A 230 1.16 -27.44 15.53
N SER A 231 1.43 -28.10 16.64
CA SER A 231 1.10 -27.65 17.98
C SER A 231 2.04 -26.50 18.33
N GLU A 232 1.59 -25.26 18.18
CA GLU A 232 2.22 -24.13 18.86
C GLU A 232 1.55 -23.97 20.22
N ASP A 233 2.19 -24.58 21.20
CA ASP A 233 1.99 -24.36 22.63
C ASP A 233 2.53 -22.97 22.97
N GLY A 234 1.66 -21.96 22.82
CA GLY A 234 1.90 -20.57 23.17
C GLY A 234 1.09 -20.21 24.41
N SER A 235 1.68 -20.47 25.57
CA SER A 235 1.24 -19.96 26.86
C SER A 235 1.37 -18.44 26.89
N GLY A 236 0.32 -17.75 26.41
CA GLY A 236 0.15 -16.31 26.51
C GLY A 236 -0.96 -16.01 27.52
N GLU A 237 -0.54 -15.52 28.68
CA GLU A 237 -1.39 -15.15 29.80
C GLU A 237 -2.51 -14.18 29.38
N VAL A 238 -3.74 -14.65 29.47
CA VAL A 238 -4.93 -13.79 29.39
C VAL A 238 -5.02 -12.97 30.67
N SER A 239 -4.43 -11.77 30.63
CA SER A 239 -4.75 -10.72 31.59
C SER A 239 -6.19 -10.30 31.36
N SER A 240 -7.09 -10.88 32.16
CA SER A 240 -8.47 -10.47 32.32
C SER A 240 -8.51 -9.08 32.96
N SER A 241 -8.43 -8.04 32.14
CA SER A 241 -8.82 -6.69 32.55
C SER A 241 -10.34 -6.61 32.51
N SER A 242 -10.94 -6.62 33.70
CA SER A 242 -12.34 -6.29 33.97
C SER A 242 -12.70 -4.96 33.34
N SER A 243 -13.54 -4.98 32.30
CA SER A 243 -14.33 -3.82 31.91
C SER A 243 -15.41 -3.63 32.97
N GLU A 244 -15.15 -2.74 33.93
CA GLU A 244 -16.19 -2.18 34.78
C GLU A 244 -17.11 -1.34 33.88
N ASP A 245 -18.28 -1.89 33.58
CA ASP A 245 -19.40 -1.17 32.98
C ASP A 245 -19.82 -0.04 33.93
N HIS A 246 -19.28 1.16 33.73
CA HIS A 246 -19.84 2.38 34.27
C HIS A 246 -21.07 2.77 33.45
N ASN A 247 -22.20 2.32 33.98
CA ASN A 247 -23.55 2.65 33.57
C ASN A 247 -23.83 4.11 33.95
N ASP A 248 -23.37 5.06 33.12
CA ASP A 248 -23.76 6.47 33.23
C ASP A 248 -25.21 6.62 32.78
N GLN A 249 -26.10 6.57 33.78
CA GLN A 249 -27.49 6.99 33.64
C GLN A 249 -27.53 8.51 33.43
N ASP A 250 -27.50 8.93 32.17
CA ASP A 250 -27.82 10.31 31.79
C ASP A 250 -29.31 10.57 32.03
N SER A 251 -29.61 11.16 33.18
CA SER A 251 -30.94 11.62 33.57
C SER A 251 -31.21 13.01 33.01
N THR A 252 -31.42 13.14 31.70
CA THR A 252 -32.08 14.32 31.14
C THR A 252 -33.59 14.12 31.14
N SER A 253 -34.21 14.57 32.23
CA SER A 253 -35.66 14.77 32.32
C SER A 253 -36.03 16.18 31.86
N GLY A 254 -37.12 16.30 31.09
CA GLY A 254 -37.69 17.55 30.59
C GLY A 254 -37.52 17.67 29.07
N GLU A 255 -38.53 17.83 28.23
CA GLU A 255 -39.87 18.37 28.39
C GLU A 255 -40.82 17.70 27.41
N GLN A 256 -42.09 17.63 27.83
CA GLN A 256 -43.22 17.18 27.04
C GLN A 256 -43.51 18.18 25.93
N GLY A 257 -43.65 17.69 24.69
CA GLY A 257 -43.98 18.51 23.52
C GLY A 257 -44.71 17.72 22.45
N SER A 258 -46.01 17.51 22.68
CA SER A 258 -47.10 17.37 21.69
C SER A 258 -46.79 16.71 20.32
N VAL A 259 -47.29 15.48 20.19
CA VAL A 259 -48.23 15.02 19.14
C VAL A 259 -48.25 15.84 17.83
N ALA A 260 -47.65 15.29 16.79
CA ALA A 260 -48.09 15.51 15.41
C ALA A 260 -48.07 14.19 14.65
N GLN A 261 -49.27 13.76 14.28
CA GLN A 261 -49.56 12.61 13.45
C GLN A 261 -48.89 12.78 12.09
N ASN A 262 -48.16 11.75 11.62
CA ASN A 262 -47.78 11.62 10.22
C ASN A 262 -48.39 10.32 9.68
N PRO A 263 -49.47 10.37 8.89
CA PRO A 263 -49.93 9.22 8.15
C PRO A 263 -49.27 9.14 6.77
N ALA A 264 -48.97 7.91 6.39
CA ALA A 264 -49.01 7.38 5.03
C ALA A 264 -48.10 8.01 3.96
N ASN A 265 -47.05 7.22 3.68
CA ASN A 265 -46.53 7.00 2.34
C ASN A 265 -47.67 6.64 1.36
N PRO A 266 -47.71 7.21 0.14
CA PRO A 266 -47.66 6.30 -1.00
C PRO A 266 -46.76 6.82 -2.14
N THR A 267 -46.05 5.85 -2.73
CA THR A 267 -45.63 5.74 -4.13
C THR A 267 -45.98 6.92 -5.05
N ASP A 268 -44.95 7.53 -5.66
CA ASP A 268 -45.13 8.12 -6.98
C ASP A 268 -43.95 7.82 -7.89
N LEU A 269 -44.28 7.02 -8.90
CA LEU A 269 -43.48 6.71 -10.08
C LEU A 269 -43.49 7.95 -10.97
N ASN A 270 -42.40 8.72 -11.00
CA ASN A 270 -42.21 9.67 -12.09
C ASN A 270 -40.72 9.98 -12.32
N SER A 271 -40.09 9.19 -13.18
CA SER A 271 -38.81 9.51 -13.81
C SER A 271 -39.07 10.21 -15.14
N PRO A 272 -38.90 11.54 -15.25
CA PRO A 272 -38.78 12.19 -16.54
C PRO A 272 -37.30 12.30 -16.94
N GLY A 273 -36.98 11.67 -18.07
CA GLY A 273 -36.23 12.32 -19.15
C GLY A 273 -34.76 12.66 -18.88
N MET A 274 -33.89 11.72 -19.26
CA MET A 274 -32.55 12.01 -19.75
C MET A 274 -32.62 13.05 -20.88
N HIS A 275 -32.26 14.30 -20.59
CA HIS A 275 -32.08 15.35 -21.59
C HIS A 275 -30.69 15.98 -21.46
N GLY A 276 -29.92 15.85 -22.54
CA GLY A 276 -28.91 16.82 -22.92
C GLY A 276 -27.60 16.76 -22.17
N MET A 277 -26.74 15.82 -22.55
CA MET A 277 -25.30 16.07 -22.52
C MET A 277 -24.98 17.25 -23.44
N ILE A 278 -24.80 18.44 -22.85
CA ILE A 278 -24.08 19.54 -23.49
C ILE A 278 -22.69 19.52 -22.85
N THR A 279 -21.73 18.97 -23.57
CA THR A 279 -20.31 19.12 -23.26
C THR A 279 -19.91 20.57 -23.56
N PRO A 280 -19.32 21.32 -22.61
CA PRO A 280 -18.67 22.57 -22.97
C PRO A 280 -17.38 22.24 -23.72
N SER A 281 -17.31 22.68 -24.97
CA SER A 281 -16.10 22.77 -25.78
C SER A 281 -15.06 23.60 -25.02
N VAL A 282 -13.98 22.95 -24.56
CA VAL A 282 -12.79 23.63 -24.07
C VAL A 282 -12.04 24.12 -25.30
N SER A 283 -12.33 25.34 -25.74
CA SER A 283 -11.47 26.09 -26.62
C SER A 283 -10.22 26.48 -25.84
N GLY A 284 -9.08 25.96 -26.30
CA GLY A 284 -7.77 26.31 -25.78
C GLY A 284 -7.52 27.81 -25.92
N SER A 285 -7.04 28.41 -24.83
CA SER A 285 -6.32 29.67 -24.85
C SER A 285 -4.96 29.39 -24.24
N GLY A 286 -3.97 29.18 -25.10
CA GLY A 286 -2.57 29.15 -24.71
C GLY A 286 -2.19 30.49 -24.07
N GLY A 287 -1.81 30.44 -22.81
CA GLY A 287 -1.17 31.54 -22.09
C GLY A 287 0.26 31.12 -21.78
N SER A 288 1.18 31.38 -22.69
CA SER A 288 2.62 31.32 -22.47
C SER A 288 3.02 32.51 -21.58
N GLY A 289 2.99 32.30 -20.26
CA GLY A 289 3.59 33.22 -19.29
C GLY A 289 5.01 32.78 -18.98
N ASN A 290 5.97 33.28 -19.77
CA ASN A 290 7.38 33.33 -19.37
C ASN A 290 7.50 34.40 -18.28
N GLU A 291 7.49 34.00 -17.00
CA GLU A 291 7.96 34.86 -15.92
C GLU A 291 9.43 34.50 -15.65
N SER A 292 10.31 35.21 -16.35
CA SER A 292 11.72 35.29 -16.04
C SER A 292 11.87 36.00 -14.69
N LEU A 293 11.99 35.23 -13.61
CA LEU A 293 12.50 35.72 -12.33
C LEU A 293 13.99 36.01 -12.53
N SER A 294 14.34 37.29 -12.69
CA SER A 294 15.70 37.77 -12.54
C SER A 294 16.00 37.91 -11.05
N ASP A 295 16.88 37.06 -10.54
CA ASP A 295 17.55 37.22 -9.26
C ASP A 295 18.40 38.50 -9.30
N ASP A 296 17.98 39.50 -8.53
CA ASP A 296 18.72 40.75 -8.27
C ASP A 296 19.32 40.61 -6.86
N GLU A 297 20.45 39.90 -6.77
CA GLU A 297 21.29 39.87 -5.58
C GLU A 297 22.08 41.18 -5.51
N SER A 298 21.55 42.14 -4.76
CA SER A 298 22.31 43.27 -4.26
C SER A 298 23.14 42.81 -3.06
N GLU A 299 24.42 42.55 -3.32
CA GLU A 299 25.49 42.58 -2.32
C GLU A 299 25.57 44.00 -1.74
N ASP A 300 25.12 44.17 -0.49
CA ASP A 300 25.42 45.36 0.30
C ASP A 300 26.59 45.09 1.26
N MET A 301 27.44 46.10 1.33
CA MET A 301 28.74 46.18 2.01
C MET A 301 28.71 45.97 3.52
#